data_AF-A0A7L0MIM5-F1
#
_entry.id   AF-A0A7L0MIM5-F1
#
_cell.length_a   1.000
_cell.length_b   1.000
_cell.length_c   1.000
_cell.angle_alpha   90.00
_cell.angle_beta   90.00
_cell.angle_gamma   90.00
#
_symmetry.space_group_name_H-M   'P 1'
#
loop_
_entity.id
_entity.type
_entity.pdbx_description
1 polymer ?
#
loop_
_entity_poly.entity_id
_entity_poly.type
_entity_poly.pdbx_seq_one_letter_code
_entity_poly.pdbx_strand_id
1 'polypeptide(L)'
;RFHRVHGANVRLDGTRTRATRVESFAHGLCFSQEPLAPGEVFLVEIEEKELGWCGHLRVGLTALDPQRLEAVPEYSLPDLVNMGDTWVFAITRNHNRVAVDGEEARGPPGEPFLCIERVRIPRDVLVGRSRPGRYSHILDELYRTNVLPPTARRSRIGVLYTPQPDGTSDMHIIINGEDMGPSARRLPAARPLYAVVDVFASTKSVRVIPVDYGLPSLQTLCRLVIEKHIVHRLAIDSLDLPAPLKSFCKHE
;
A
#
# COMPACT_ATOMS: atom_id res chain seq x y z
N ARG A 1 2.02 -10.52 -4.88
CA ARG A 1 2.76 -11.44 -3.96
C ARG A 1 4.20 -10.96 -3.82
N PHE A 2 4.91 -11.38 -2.77
CA PHE A 2 6.34 -11.13 -2.60
C PHE A 2 7.19 -12.16 -3.37
N HIS A 3 8.35 -11.70 -3.85
CA HIS A 3 9.38 -12.52 -4.48
C HIS A 3 10.04 -13.48 -3.47
N ARG A 4 10.67 -14.56 -3.96
CA ARG A 4 11.37 -15.52 -3.08
C ARG A 4 12.71 -14.97 -2.56
N VAL A 5 13.35 -14.12 -3.35
CA VAL A 5 14.52 -13.34 -2.93
C VAL A 5 14.04 -12.18 -2.06
N HIS A 6 14.55 -12.11 -0.84
CA HIS A 6 14.25 -11.09 0.17
C HIS A 6 15.43 -11.01 1.16
N GLY A 7 15.43 -10.01 2.03
CA GLY A 7 16.46 -9.81 3.04
C GLY A 7 16.51 -10.95 4.06
N ALA A 8 17.68 -11.14 4.67
CA ALA A 8 17.97 -12.24 5.60
C ALA A 8 17.04 -12.28 6.83
N ASN A 9 16.55 -11.11 7.26
CA ASN A 9 15.67 -10.99 8.42
C ASN A 9 14.18 -11.03 8.06
N VAL A 10 13.83 -11.36 6.82
CA VAL A 10 12.44 -11.50 6.39
C VAL A 10 12.04 -12.98 6.37
N ARG A 11 10.85 -13.26 6.90
CA ARG A 11 10.15 -14.53 6.73
C ARG A 11 8.84 -14.29 5.98
N LEU A 12 8.67 -14.99 4.87
CA LEU A 12 7.41 -15.01 4.13
C LEU A 12 6.48 -16.10 4.64
N ASP A 13 5.17 -15.86 4.57
CA ASP A 13 4.18 -16.92 4.79
C ASP A 13 4.09 -17.88 3.60
N GLY A 14 3.37 -19.01 3.76
CA GLY A 14 3.27 -20.04 2.72
C GLY A 14 2.67 -19.55 1.40
N THR A 15 1.86 -18.49 1.44
CA THR A 15 1.26 -17.87 0.24
C THR A 15 2.12 -16.75 -0.37
N ARG A 16 3.21 -16.36 0.29
CA ARG A 16 4.06 -15.20 -0.05
C ARG A 16 3.23 -13.91 -0.20
N THR A 17 2.21 -13.76 0.63
CA THR A 17 1.43 -12.52 0.73
C THR A 17 1.80 -11.73 1.97
N ARG A 18 2.39 -12.36 2.99
CA ARG A 18 2.86 -11.70 4.21
C ARG A 18 4.37 -11.76 4.30
N ALA A 19 4.99 -10.62 4.60
CA ALA A 19 6.40 -10.52 4.96
C ALA A 19 6.52 -10.08 6.42
N THR A 20 7.25 -10.82 7.22
CA THR A 20 7.47 -10.53 8.65
C THR A 20 8.96 -10.41 8.92
N ARG A 21 9.39 -9.29 9.51
CA ARG A 21 10.77 -9.13 10.00
C ARG A 21 10.94 -9.95 11.27
N VAL A 22 11.88 -10.87 11.29
CA VAL A 22 12.04 -11.82 12.41
C VAL A 22 13.12 -11.42 13.40
N GLU A 23 14.10 -10.62 12.97
CA GLU A 23 15.26 -10.20 13.75
C GLU A 23 15.77 -8.81 13.30
N SER A 24 16.49 -8.10 14.18
CA SER A 24 17.12 -6.78 13.96
C SER A 24 16.18 -5.72 13.37
N PHE A 25 16.61 -4.50 13.08
CA PHE A 25 15.82 -3.50 12.35
C PHE A 25 16.16 -3.42 10.85
N ALA A 26 17.19 -4.16 10.45
CA ALA A 26 17.80 -4.18 9.12
C ALA A 26 17.51 -5.48 8.34
N HIS A 27 17.99 -5.58 7.10
CA HIS A 27 17.76 -6.71 6.19
C HIS A 27 16.27 -7.02 5.98
N GLY A 28 15.44 -5.97 5.90
CA GLY A 28 13.98 -6.04 5.77
C GLY A 28 13.45 -6.01 4.33
N LEU A 29 14.34 -6.00 3.33
CA LEU A 29 13.99 -5.82 1.92
C LEU A 29 13.15 -6.96 1.35
N CYS A 30 12.07 -6.59 0.67
CA CYS A 30 11.18 -7.47 -0.07
C CYS A 30 10.92 -6.90 -1.46
N PHE A 31 10.66 -7.75 -2.44
CA PHE A 31 10.36 -7.35 -3.80
C PHE A 31 8.99 -7.89 -4.26
N SER A 32 8.35 -7.24 -5.23
CA SER A 32 7.22 -7.86 -5.94
C SER A 32 7.67 -9.14 -6.64
N GLN A 33 6.81 -10.16 -6.69
CA GLN A 33 7.14 -11.41 -7.35
C GLN A 33 7.40 -11.23 -8.85
N GLU A 34 6.60 -10.40 -9.50
CA GLU A 34 6.69 -10.10 -10.93
C GLU A 34 6.94 -8.59 -11.08
N PRO A 35 7.50 -8.14 -12.20
CA PRO A 35 7.52 -6.72 -12.52
C PRO A 35 6.09 -6.20 -12.65
N LEU A 36 5.86 -4.98 -12.19
CA LEU A 36 4.54 -4.34 -12.26
C LEU A 36 4.24 -3.94 -13.70
N ALA A 37 2.98 -4.04 -14.10
CA ALA A 37 2.50 -3.40 -15.31
C ALA A 37 2.32 -1.89 -15.10
N PRO A 38 2.34 -1.08 -16.17
CA PRO A 38 2.02 0.35 -16.05
C PRO A 38 0.64 0.58 -15.43
N GLY A 39 0.58 1.41 -14.38
CA GLY A 39 -0.63 1.67 -13.60
C GLY A 39 -0.98 0.60 -12.56
N GLU A 40 -0.24 -0.51 -12.50
CA GLU A 40 -0.43 -1.54 -11.48
C GLU A 40 0.14 -1.07 -10.13
N VAL A 41 -0.74 -0.99 -9.14
CA VAL A 41 -0.46 -0.74 -7.74
C VAL A 41 -0.01 -2.03 -7.05
N PHE A 42 1.21 -2.01 -6.51
CA PHE A 42 1.63 -2.95 -5.49
C PHE A 42 1.24 -2.40 -4.11
N LEU A 43 0.15 -2.91 -3.56
CA LEU A 43 -0.43 -2.43 -2.30
C LEU A 43 -0.06 -3.33 -1.12
N VAL A 44 0.43 -2.73 -0.04
CA VAL A 44 0.72 -3.43 1.22
C VAL A 44 -0.01 -2.80 2.41
N GLU A 45 -0.53 -3.63 3.31
CA GLU A 45 -1.10 -3.23 4.59
C GLU A 45 -0.13 -3.56 5.73
N ILE A 46 0.05 -2.63 6.67
CA ILE A 46 0.86 -2.86 7.87
C ILE A 46 0.05 -3.68 8.89
N GLU A 47 0.41 -4.94 9.11
CA GLU A 47 -0.29 -5.83 10.02
C GLU A 47 0.14 -5.67 11.48
N GLU A 48 1.45 -5.51 11.69
CA GLU A 48 2.06 -5.47 13.02
C GLU A 48 3.14 -4.39 13.10
N LYS A 49 3.28 -3.82 14.29
CA LYS A 49 4.30 -2.86 14.66
C LYS A 49 5.16 -3.45 15.77
N GLU A 50 6.43 -3.09 15.82
CA GLU A 50 7.33 -3.47 16.90
C GLU A 50 7.62 -2.24 17.77
N LEU A 51 7.39 -2.39 19.08
CA LEU A 51 7.67 -1.33 20.06
C LEU A 51 9.18 -1.21 20.28
N GLY A 52 9.64 0.00 20.63
CA GLY A 52 11.06 0.27 20.90
C GLY A 52 11.91 0.63 19.68
N TRP A 53 11.38 0.51 18.46
CA TRP A 53 12.05 0.95 17.24
C TRP A 53 11.46 2.25 16.71
N CYS A 54 12.32 3.15 16.24
CA CYS A 54 11.94 4.42 15.62
C CYS A 54 12.27 4.39 14.12
N GLY A 55 11.34 4.86 13.29
CA GLY A 55 11.48 4.87 11.84
C GLY A 55 10.24 4.35 11.13
N HIS A 56 10.25 4.44 9.80
CA HIS A 56 9.09 4.22 8.95
C HIS A 56 9.36 3.11 7.92
N LEU A 57 8.29 2.44 7.49
CA LEU A 57 8.31 1.60 6.29
C LEU A 57 8.92 2.41 5.12
N ARG A 58 9.66 1.75 4.24
CA ARG A 58 10.11 2.36 2.98
C ARG A 58 9.56 1.59 1.80
N VAL A 59 9.12 2.29 0.76
CA VAL A 59 8.52 1.70 -0.43
C VAL A 59 9.06 2.41 -1.67
N GLY A 60 9.15 1.69 -2.78
CA GLY A 60 9.65 2.23 -4.03
C GLY A 60 9.57 1.27 -5.19
N LEU A 61 10.30 1.59 -6.25
CA LEU A 61 10.51 0.74 -7.42
C LEU A 61 11.99 0.49 -7.67
N THR A 62 12.30 -0.62 -8.32
CA THR A 62 13.65 -0.93 -8.82
C THR A 62 13.57 -1.55 -10.21
N ALA A 63 14.51 -1.21 -11.09
CA ALA A 63 14.71 -1.89 -12.37
C ALA A 63 15.76 -3.02 -12.28
N LEU A 64 16.19 -3.37 -11.06
CA LEU A 64 17.02 -4.53 -10.78
C LEU A 64 16.12 -5.77 -10.68
N ASP A 65 16.46 -6.82 -11.43
CA ASP A 65 15.77 -8.11 -11.35
C ASP A 65 16.13 -8.81 -10.03
N PRO A 66 15.18 -9.04 -9.10
CA PRO A 66 15.46 -9.67 -7.82
C PRO A 66 16.11 -11.05 -7.94
N GLN A 67 15.87 -11.78 -9.03
CA GLN A 67 16.47 -13.10 -9.25
C GLN A 67 17.96 -13.02 -9.61
N ARG A 68 18.43 -11.86 -10.08
CA ARG A 68 19.83 -11.62 -10.49
C ARG A 68 20.69 -10.96 -9.41
N LEU A 69 20.11 -10.66 -8.24
CA LEU A 69 20.87 -10.14 -7.11
C LEU A 69 21.73 -11.26 -6.52
N GLU A 70 23.06 -11.05 -6.47
CA GLU A 70 23.98 -11.98 -5.80
C GLU A 70 23.68 -12.06 -4.29
N ALA A 71 23.40 -10.90 -3.69
CA ALA A 71 22.95 -10.77 -2.32
C ALA A 71 21.96 -9.60 -2.20
N VAL A 72 20.97 -9.74 -1.32
CA VAL A 72 20.08 -8.63 -0.98
C VAL A 72 20.82 -7.73 0.01
N PRO A 73 20.94 -6.42 -0.26
CA PRO A 73 21.66 -5.51 0.62
C PRO A 73 20.97 -5.36 1.98
N GLU A 74 21.69 -4.79 2.94
CA GLU A 74 21.20 -4.62 4.30
C GLU A 74 20.07 -3.59 4.38
N TYR A 75 20.21 -2.47 3.67
CA TYR A 75 19.23 -1.39 3.66
C TYR A 75 18.76 -1.05 2.26
N SER A 76 17.50 -0.61 2.13
CA SER A 76 17.05 0.02 0.88
C SER A 76 17.76 1.35 0.62
N LEU A 77 18.11 2.06 1.69
CA LEU A 77 18.78 3.37 1.68
C LEU A 77 19.99 3.32 2.64
N PRO A 78 21.21 3.64 2.16
CA PRO A 78 21.54 4.01 0.79
C PRO A 78 21.82 2.81 -0.13
N ASP A 79 22.04 1.62 0.41
CA ASP A 79 22.71 0.52 -0.30
C ASP A 79 22.03 0.10 -1.62
N LEU A 80 20.74 -0.27 -1.57
CA LEU A 80 20.02 -0.67 -2.79
C LEU A 80 19.92 0.48 -3.81
N VAL A 81 19.73 1.72 -3.35
CA VAL A 81 19.73 2.90 -4.22
C VAL A 81 21.09 3.14 -4.87
N ASN A 82 22.18 2.92 -4.13
CA ASN A 82 23.54 3.06 -4.64
C ASN A 82 23.91 1.98 -5.67
N MET A 83 23.19 0.85 -5.71
CA MET A 83 23.33 -0.14 -6.80
C MET A 83 22.77 0.38 -8.13
N GLY A 84 22.05 1.50 -8.13
CA GLY A 84 21.47 2.14 -9.31
C GLY A 84 20.04 1.67 -9.60
N ASP A 85 19.38 2.42 -10.49
CA ASP A 85 18.04 2.15 -11.01
C ASP A 85 16.99 1.77 -9.95
N THR A 86 17.07 2.42 -8.79
CA THR A 86 16.19 2.15 -7.65
C THR A 86 15.74 3.48 -7.04
N TRP A 87 14.45 3.60 -6.77
CA TRP A 87 13.80 4.79 -6.23
C TRP A 87 12.95 4.39 -5.03
N VAL A 88 13.49 4.54 -3.82
CA VAL A 88 12.82 4.14 -2.57
C VAL A 88 12.74 5.31 -1.60
N PHE A 89 11.58 5.47 -0.96
CA PHE A 89 11.31 6.56 -0.03
C PHE A 89 10.79 6.05 1.30
N ALA A 90 11.19 6.70 2.38
CA ALA A 90 10.55 6.51 3.68
C ALA A 90 9.12 7.09 3.66
N ILE A 91 8.18 6.35 4.25
CA ILE A 91 6.77 6.73 4.23
C ILE A 91 6.48 7.73 5.36
N THR A 92 6.39 9.00 4.97
CA THR A 92 6.02 10.14 5.82
C THR A 92 5.12 11.10 5.03
N ARG A 93 4.06 11.62 5.65
CA ARG A 93 3.04 12.40 4.93
C ARG A 93 3.63 13.62 4.23
N ASN A 94 4.51 14.35 4.90
CA ASN A 94 5.01 15.63 4.40
C ASN A 94 6.12 15.47 3.37
N HIS A 95 7.02 14.48 3.52
CA HIS A 95 8.13 14.32 2.56
C HIS A 95 7.74 13.55 1.31
N ASN A 96 6.65 12.75 1.34
CA ASN A 96 6.19 12.08 0.12
C ASN A 96 5.31 12.99 -0.75
N ARG A 97 4.64 13.99 -0.16
CA ARG A 97 3.69 14.85 -0.89
C ARG A 97 4.44 15.79 -1.82
N VAL A 98 4.31 15.56 -3.12
CA VAL A 98 4.76 16.45 -4.17
C VAL A 98 3.59 17.38 -4.51
N ALA A 99 3.73 18.66 -4.20
CA ALA A 99 2.76 19.66 -4.64
C ALA A 99 2.78 19.73 -6.17
N VAL A 100 1.63 19.49 -6.79
CA VAL A 100 1.43 19.80 -8.20
C VAL A 100 0.89 21.22 -8.24
N ASP A 101 1.56 22.13 -8.95
CA ASP A 101 1.11 23.51 -9.08
C ASP A 101 -0.35 23.54 -9.58
N GLY A 102 -1.26 24.05 -8.75
CA GLY A 102 -2.64 24.35 -9.15
C GLY A 102 -3.73 23.35 -8.76
N GLU A 103 -3.43 22.18 -8.18
CA GLU A 103 -4.47 21.25 -7.72
C GLU A 103 -4.19 20.75 -6.29
N GLU A 104 -5.01 21.20 -5.34
CA GLU A 104 -5.22 20.41 -4.13
C GLU A 104 -5.91 19.11 -4.55
N ALA A 105 -5.14 18.03 -4.75
CA ALA A 105 -5.63 16.69 -5.10
C ALA A 105 -6.47 16.02 -4.00
N ARG A 106 -7.28 16.79 -3.27
CA ARG A 106 -8.44 16.29 -2.54
C ARG A 106 -9.58 16.20 -3.55
N GLY A 107 -9.58 15.12 -4.34
CA GLY A 107 -10.81 14.68 -5.01
C GLY A 107 -11.95 14.65 -3.97
N PRO A 108 -13.17 15.06 -4.33
CA PRO A 108 -14.23 15.27 -3.37
C PRO A 108 -14.45 14.02 -2.50
N PRO A 109 -14.69 14.18 -1.19
CA PRO A 109 -14.93 13.06 -0.31
C PRO A 109 -16.14 12.25 -0.81
N GLY A 110 -15.91 10.99 -1.19
CA GLY A 110 -16.96 10.07 -1.64
C GLY A 110 -16.82 9.55 -3.06
N GLU A 111 -15.80 9.94 -3.84
CA GLU A 111 -15.56 9.31 -5.14
C GLU A 111 -15.12 7.84 -4.99
N PRO A 112 -15.70 6.91 -5.77
CA PRO A 112 -15.38 5.49 -5.66
C PRO A 112 -13.99 5.14 -6.17
N PHE A 113 -13.33 6.03 -6.92
CA PHE A 113 -12.02 5.81 -7.50
C PHE A 113 -11.02 6.90 -7.10
N LEU A 114 -9.77 6.51 -6.91
CA LEU A 114 -8.61 7.39 -6.91
C LEU A 114 -8.11 7.44 -8.36
N CYS A 115 -8.04 8.65 -8.90
CA CYS A 115 -7.49 8.89 -10.24
C CYS A 115 -6.04 9.36 -10.09
N ILE A 116 -5.11 8.67 -10.73
CA ILE A 116 -3.71 9.05 -10.84
C ILE A 116 -3.38 9.07 -12.32
N GLU A 117 -3.21 10.26 -12.90
CA GLU A 117 -3.10 10.43 -14.34
C GLU A 117 -4.27 9.74 -15.08
N ARG A 118 -3.97 8.75 -15.93
CA ARG A 118 -4.97 7.96 -16.67
C ARG A 118 -5.46 6.70 -15.93
N VAL A 119 -4.93 6.43 -14.74
CA VAL A 119 -5.20 5.22 -13.95
C VAL A 119 -6.34 5.49 -12.98
N ARG A 120 -7.31 4.57 -12.93
CA ARG A 120 -8.45 4.61 -12.00
C ARG A 120 -8.38 3.42 -11.06
N ILE A 121 -8.30 3.68 -9.77
CA ILE A 121 -8.07 2.66 -8.74
C ILE A 121 -9.22 2.70 -7.73
N PRO A 122 -9.91 1.59 -7.42
CA PRO A 122 -10.99 1.60 -6.43
C PRO A 122 -10.49 2.07 -5.06
N ARG A 123 -11.13 3.07 -4.46
CA ARG A 123 -10.66 3.64 -3.17
C ARG A 123 -10.90 2.74 -1.97
N ASP A 124 -11.92 1.88 -2.03
CA ASP A 124 -12.32 1.02 -0.92
C ASP A 124 -11.21 0.01 -0.54
N VAL A 125 -10.43 -0.44 -1.51
CA VAL A 125 -9.25 -1.29 -1.28
C VAL A 125 -8.01 -0.50 -0.85
N LEU A 126 -7.94 0.81 -1.13
CA LEU A 126 -6.77 1.62 -0.80
C LEU A 126 -6.74 2.10 0.65
N VAL A 127 -7.86 2.04 1.37
CA VAL A 127 -7.97 2.48 2.76
C VAL A 127 -8.14 1.27 3.67
N GLY A 128 -7.26 1.14 4.66
CA GLY A 128 -7.39 0.10 5.66
C GLY A 128 -8.61 0.29 6.56
N ARG A 129 -9.05 -0.79 7.19
CA ARG A 129 -10.17 -0.79 8.14
C ARG A 129 -9.71 -1.26 9.51
N SER A 130 -10.29 -0.68 10.54
CA SER A 130 -10.10 -1.16 11.92
C SER A 130 -10.73 -2.55 12.09
N ARG A 131 -10.46 -3.20 13.23
CA ARG A 131 -11.22 -4.40 13.61
C ARG A 131 -12.62 -3.99 14.05
N PRO A 132 -13.66 -4.78 13.78
CA PRO A 132 -14.99 -4.53 14.32
C PRO A 132 -14.94 -4.38 15.84
N GLY A 133 -15.58 -3.33 16.36
CA GLY A 133 -15.56 -3.01 17.77
C GLY A 133 -16.31 -1.72 18.08
N ARG A 134 -16.42 -1.39 19.36
CA ARG A 134 -17.20 -0.23 19.85
C ARG A 134 -16.78 1.09 19.19
N TYR A 135 -15.49 1.24 18.92
CA TYR A 135 -14.89 2.46 18.35
C TYR A 135 -14.49 2.32 16.88
N SER A 136 -14.94 1.27 16.18
CA SER A 136 -14.50 1.00 14.81
C SER A 136 -14.88 2.14 13.85
N HIS A 137 -16.06 2.73 14.03
CA HIS A 137 -16.53 3.84 13.19
C HIS A 137 -15.61 5.07 13.26
N ILE A 138 -15.18 5.44 14.47
CA ILE A 138 -14.20 6.53 14.68
C ILE A 138 -12.86 6.16 14.04
N LEU A 139 -12.36 4.96 14.31
CA LEU A 139 -11.06 4.53 13.77
C LEU A 139 -11.07 4.47 12.23
N ASP A 140 -12.14 3.94 11.63
CA ASP A 140 -12.33 3.85 10.18
C ASP A 140 -12.37 5.25 9.55
N GLU A 141 -13.01 6.22 10.21
CA GLU A 141 -12.99 7.62 9.79
C GLU A 141 -11.59 8.23 9.90
N LEU A 142 -10.83 7.96 10.96
CA LEU A 142 -9.46 8.44 11.13
C LEU A 142 -8.48 7.88 10.09
N TYR A 143 -8.68 6.63 9.65
CA TYR A 143 -7.95 6.07 8.50
C TYR A 143 -8.33 6.79 7.20
N ARG A 144 -9.64 6.95 6.93
CA ARG A 144 -10.16 7.58 5.71
C ARG A 144 -9.76 9.04 5.57
N THR A 145 -9.73 9.77 6.67
CA THR A 145 -9.35 11.20 6.71
C THR A 145 -7.84 11.41 6.81
N ASN A 146 -7.04 10.34 6.78
CA ASN A 146 -5.60 10.42 6.93
C ASN A 146 -5.17 11.22 8.17
N VAL A 147 -5.85 11.05 9.31
CA VAL A 147 -5.45 11.70 10.57
C VAL A 147 -4.34 10.88 11.26
N LEU A 148 -4.44 9.55 11.20
CA LEU A 148 -3.46 8.65 11.81
C LEU A 148 -2.08 8.77 11.15
N PRO A 149 -0.98 8.39 11.84
CA PRO A 149 0.34 8.32 11.21
C PRO A 149 0.33 7.47 9.94
N PRO A 150 1.05 7.87 8.87
CA PRO A 150 1.08 7.13 7.59
C PRO A 150 1.44 5.65 7.73
N THR A 151 2.31 5.33 8.69
CA THR A 151 2.77 3.96 8.97
C THR A 151 2.16 3.36 10.23
N ALA A 152 0.97 3.82 10.62
CA ALA A 152 0.17 3.18 11.65
C ALA A 152 -0.24 1.75 11.24
N ARG A 153 -0.59 0.93 12.22
CA ARG A 153 -1.18 -0.39 11.96
C ARG A 153 -2.43 -0.21 11.10
N ARG A 154 -2.65 -1.11 10.14
CA ARG A 154 -3.71 -1.08 9.11
C ARG A 154 -3.57 0.01 8.06
N SER A 155 -2.58 0.91 8.14
CA SER A 155 -2.33 1.79 7.00
C SER A 155 -1.96 0.97 5.77
N ARG A 156 -2.47 1.40 4.61
CA ARG A 156 -2.22 0.80 3.31
C ARG A 156 -1.37 1.72 2.46
N ILE A 157 -0.23 1.19 2.02
CA ILE A 157 0.78 1.91 1.25
C ILE A 157 0.89 1.24 -0.11
N GLY A 158 0.65 2.01 -1.17
CA GLY A 158 0.76 1.56 -2.56
C GLY A 158 1.92 2.22 -3.27
N VAL A 159 2.50 1.52 -4.24
CA VAL A 159 3.41 2.09 -5.23
C VAL A 159 3.00 1.65 -6.62
N LEU A 160 3.06 2.56 -7.57
CA LEU A 160 2.82 2.30 -9.00
C LEU A 160 3.71 3.22 -9.84
N TYR A 161 3.72 2.98 -11.15
CA TYR A 161 4.27 3.93 -12.11
C TYR A 161 3.30 4.19 -13.27
N THR A 162 3.36 5.40 -13.82
CA THR A 162 2.53 5.86 -14.94
C THR A 162 3.42 6.27 -16.13
N PRO A 163 3.17 5.75 -17.35
CA PRO A 163 3.93 6.14 -18.53
C PRO A 163 3.72 7.61 -18.89
N GLN A 164 4.79 8.27 -19.32
CA GLN A 164 4.79 9.66 -19.74
C GLN A 164 4.96 9.78 -21.27
N PRO A 165 4.49 10.88 -21.89
CA PRO A 165 4.58 11.07 -23.34
C PRO A 165 6.01 11.10 -23.90
N ASP A 166 7.00 11.42 -23.06
CA ASP A 166 8.42 11.45 -23.42
C ASP A 166 9.09 10.06 -23.43
N GLY A 167 8.31 8.98 -23.23
CA GLY A 167 8.82 7.61 -23.17
C GLY A 167 9.43 7.24 -21.83
N THR A 168 9.30 8.09 -20.81
CA THR A 168 9.69 7.78 -19.43
C THR A 168 8.48 7.37 -18.59
N SER A 169 8.66 7.18 -17.28
CA SER A 169 7.57 6.91 -16.35
C SER A 169 7.73 7.69 -15.05
N ASP A 170 6.62 8.04 -14.44
CA ASP A 170 6.59 8.69 -13.13
C ASP A 170 6.10 7.68 -12.08
N MET A 171 6.81 7.62 -10.95
CA MET A 171 6.46 6.76 -9.83
C MET A 171 5.59 7.53 -8.84
N HIS A 172 4.48 6.93 -8.42
CA HIS A 172 3.56 7.49 -7.44
C HIS A 172 3.49 6.61 -6.19
N ILE A 173 3.33 7.23 -5.03
CA ILE A 173 3.10 6.56 -3.75
C ILE A 173 1.68 6.89 -3.29
N ILE A 174 0.94 5.86 -2.89
CA ILE A 174 -0.41 6.00 -2.32
C ILE A 174 -0.33 5.77 -0.81
N ILE A 175 -0.92 6.66 -0.02
CA ILE A 175 -1.07 6.51 1.43
C ILE A 175 -2.54 6.59 1.80
N ASN A 176 -3.13 5.45 2.19
CA ASN A 176 -4.55 5.30 2.54
C ASN A 176 -5.49 6.00 1.53
N GLY A 177 -5.36 5.66 0.25
CA GLY A 177 -6.23 6.20 -0.80
C GLY A 177 -5.96 7.65 -1.20
N GLU A 178 -4.90 8.29 -0.70
CA GLU A 178 -4.42 9.60 -1.18
C GLU A 178 -3.16 9.38 -2.04
N ASP A 179 -3.14 9.96 -3.24
CA ASP A 179 -1.92 10.02 -4.07
C ASP A 179 -0.99 11.10 -3.51
N MET A 180 0.28 10.75 -3.34
CA MET A 180 1.32 11.67 -2.90
C MET A 180 1.96 12.44 -4.06
N GLY A 181 1.53 12.18 -5.30
CA GLY A 181 2.08 12.76 -6.51
C GLY A 181 3.33 12.02 -7.01
N PRO A 182 3.96 12.52 -8.09
CA PRO A 182 5.06 11.87 -8.77
C PRO A 182 6.34 11.94 -7.93
N SER A 183 6.49 10.98 -7.03
CA SER A 183 7.56 10.85 -6.03
C SER A 183 8.94 10.66 -6.68
N ALA A 184 8.99 10.07 -7.87
CA ALA A 184 10.18 10.06 -8.72
C ALA A 184 9.76 10.18 -10.19
N ARG A 185 10.53 10.92 -10.98
CA ARG A 185 10.23 11.17 -12.40
C ARG A 185 11.30 10.59 -13.31
N ARG A 186 10.93 10.40 -14.57
CA ARG A 186 11.84 9.94 -15.63
C ARG A 186 12.44 8.55 -15.37
N LEU A 187 11.66 7.65 -14.80
CA LEU A 187 12.04 6.24 -14.69
C LEU A 187 12.11 5.60 -16.09
N PRO A 188 12.97 4.58 -16.28
CA PRO A 188 13.13 3.93 -17.58
C PRO A 188 11.91 3.06 -17.92
N ALA A 189 11.04 3.52 -18.82
CA ALA A 189 9.82 2.80 -19.20
C ALA A 189 10.09 1.49 -19.97
N ALA A 190 11.27 1.34 -20.58
CA ALA A 190 11.64 0.16 -21.36
C ALA A 190 12.13 -1.02 -20.50
N ARG A 191 12.33 -0.82 -19.19
CA ARG A 191 12.83 -1.84 -18.28
C ARG A 191 11.71 -2.33 -17.34
N PRO A 192 11.67 -3.63 -17.01
CA PRO A 192 10.75 -4.13 -15.99
C PRO A 192 11.03 -3.46 -14.64
N LEU A 193 9.98 -2.97 -13.97
CA LEU A 193 10.07 -2.35 -12.65
C LEU A 193 9.42 -3.25 -11.60
N TYR A 194 10.16 -3.58 -10.55
CA TYR A 194 9.67 -4.36 -9.41
C TYR A 194 9.35 -3.42 -8.25
N ALA A 195 8.29 -3.74 -7.49
CA ALA A 195 8.03 -3.07 -6.24
C ALA A 195 9.09 -3.42 -5.21
N VAL A 196 9.53 -2.44 -4.42
CA VAL A 196 10.42 -2.62 -3.28
C VAL A 196 9.69 -2.24 -2.01
N VAL A 197 9.75 -3.11 -1.00
CA VAL A 197 9.21 -2.85 0.34
C VAL A 197 10.29 -3.18 1.36
N ASP A 198 10.78 -2.19 2.10
CA ASP A 198 11.71 -2.39 3.21
C ASP A 198 10.92 -2.42 4.53
N VAL A 199 10.78 -3.62 5.11
CA VAL A 199 10.11 -3.84 6.40
C VAL A 199 11.02 -3.35 7.53
N PHE A 200 11.11 -2.02 7.62
CA PHE A 200 12.12 -1.31 8.42
C PHE A 200 11.57 -0.77 9.74
N ALA A 201 12.46 -0.73 10.75
CA ALA A 201 12.25 -0.10 12.05
C ALA A 201 10.93 -0.53 12.72
N SER A 202 10.04 0.42 13.05
CA SER A 202 8.81 0.16 13.81
C SER A 202 7.79 -0.75 13.09
N THR A 203 8.00 -1.07 11.81
CA THR A 203 7.15 -1.99 11.06
C THR A 203 7.63 -3.43 11.23
N LYS A 204 6.76 -4.31 11.72
CA LYS A 204 7.09 -5.72 12.00
C LYS A 204 6.66 -6.65 10.88
N SER A 205 5.44 -6.47 10.37
CA SER A 205 4.94 -7.25 9.25
C SER A 205 4.01 -6.45 8.35
N VAL A 206 4.04 -6.82 7.07
CA VAL A 206 3.18 -6.26 6.02
C VAL A 206 2.53 -7.38 5.23
N ARG A 207 1.34 -7.14 4.70
CA ARG A 207 0.61 -8.05 3.81
C ARG A 207 0.29 -7.38 2.49
N VAL A 208 0.55 -8.05 1.38
CA VAL A 208 0.08 -7.65 0.04
C VAL A 208 -1.44 -7.74 0.00
N ILE A 209 -2.08 -6.63 -0.38
CA ILE A 209 -3.51 -6.55 -0.60
C ILE A 209 -3.76 -6.59 -2.11
N PRO A 210 -4.59 -7.52 -2.62
CA PRO A 210 -4.95 -7.54 -4.03
C PRO A 210 -5.77 -6.28 -4.39
N VAL A 211 -5.47 -5.71 -5.56
CA VAL A 211 -6.20 -4.56 -6.11
C VAL A 211 -6.88 -5.02 -7.39
N ASP A 212 -8.20 -5.10 -7.37
CA ASP A 212 -9.00 -5.46 -8.54
C ASP A 212 -9.39 -4.20 -9.31
N TYR A 213 -8.84 -4.01 -10.51
CA TYR A 213 -9.13 -2.85 -11.38
C TYR A 213 -10.48 -2.93 -12.10
N GLY A 214 -11.23 -4.01 -11.85
CA GLY A 214 -12.58 -4.18 -12.39
C GLY A 214 -13.59 -3.22 -11.78
N LEU A 215 -14.81 -3.23 -12.34
CA LEU A 215 -15.94 -2.63 -11.66
C LEU A 215 -16.15 -3.36 -10.33
N PRO A 216 -16.43 -2.62 -9.22
CA PRO A 216 -16.77 -3.27 -7.97
C PRO A 216 -17.93 -4.25 -8.18
N SER A 217 -17.82 -5.44 -7.59
CA SER A 217 -18.91 -6.41 -7.65
C SER A 217 -20.19 -5.81 -7.07
N LEU A 218 -21.36 -6.29 -7.50
CA LEU A 218 -22.63 -5.89 -6.89
C LEU A 218 -22.61 -6.09 -5.37
N GLN A 219 -21.97 -7.17 -4.90
CA GLN A 219 -21.79 -7.45 -3.47
C GLN A 219 -20.99 -6.34 -2.77
N THR A 220 -19.89 -5.88 -3.38
CA THR A 220 -19.10 -4.75 -2.89
C THR A 220 -19.93 -3.47 -2.83
N LEU A 221 -20.67 -3.16 -3.89
CA LEU A 221 -21.53 -1.96 -3.96
C LEU A 221 -22.64 -2.01 -2.90
N CYS A 222 -23.34 -3.14 -2.75
CA CYS A 222 -24.36 -3.33 -1.73
C CYS A 222 -23.80 -3.14 -0.32
N ARG A 223 -22.63 -3.70 -0.03
CA ARG A 223 -21.93 -3.50 1.25
C ARG A 223 -21.66 -2.02 1.53
N LEU A 224 -21.11 -1.29 0.56
CA LEU A 224 -20.85 0.15 0.71
C LEU A 224 -22.13 0.94 1.02
N VAL A 225 -23.25 0.60 0.38
CA VAL A 225 -24.55 1.22 0.65
C VAL A 225 -25.06 0.89 2.06
N ILE A 226 -24.95 -0.37 2.50
CA ILE A 226 -25.35 -0.79 3.84
C ILE A 226 -24.52 -0.06 4.90
N GLU A 227 -23.20 0.00 4.73
CA GLU A 227 -22.28 0.65 5.66
C GLU A 227 -22.57 2.15 5.82
N LYS A 228 -23.01 2.83 4.77
CA LYS A 228 -23.40 4.25 4.84
C LYS A 228 -24.57 4.50 5.80
N HIS A 229 -25.41 3.49 6.06
CA HIS A 229 -26.58 3.60 6.91
C HIS A 229 -26.39 2.97 8.30
N ILE A 230 -25.17 2.54 8.64
CA ILE A 230 -24.87 1.88 9.90
C ILE A 230 -23.84 2.69 10.70
N VAL A 231 -24.19 2.98 11.95
CA VAL A 231 -23.36 3.81 12.85
C VAL A 231 -22.09 3.09 13.30
N HIS A 232 -22.15 1.77 13.55
CA HIS A 232 -20.97 0.97 13.90
C HIS A 232 -21.13 -0.47 13.43
N ARG A 233 -20.03 -1.13 13.03
CA ARG A 233 -20.08 -2.46 12.38
C ARG A 233 -20.67 -3.59 13.23
N LEU A 234 -20.79 -3.44 14.54
CA LEU A 234 -21.53 -4.42 15.37
C LEU A 234 -23.05 -4.35 15.14
N ALA A 235 -23.60 -3.21 14.73
CA ALA A 235 -25.02 -3.11 14.35
C ALA A 235 -25.37 -3.89 13.07
N ILE A 236 -24.38 -4.40 12.33
CA ILE A 236 -24.63 -5.34 11.23
C ILE A 236 -25.27 -6.64 11.76
N ASP A 237 -25.02 -7.02 13.03
CA ASP A 237 -25.65 -8.21 13.62
C ASP A 237 -27.17 -8.11 13.73
N SER A 238 -27.68 -6.89 13.93
CA SER A 238 -29.13 -6.64 14.04
C SER A 238 -29.85 -6.56 12.70
N LEU A 239 -29.14 -6.57 11.57
CA LEU A 239 -29.79 -6.60 10.27
C LEU A 239 -30.38 -7.98 9.99
N ASP A 240 -31.49 -8.02 9.25
CA ASP A 240 -32.06 -9.27 8.76
C ASP A 240 -31.35 -9.74 7.48
N LEU A 241 -30.05 -10.00 7.61
CA LEU A 241 -29.19 -10.51 6.54
C LEU A 241 -28.67 -11.93 6.85
N PRO A 242 -28.47 -12.77 5.82
CA PRO A 242 -27.74 -14.03 5.95
C PRO A 242 -26.37 -13.85 6.62
N ALA A 243 -25.97 -14.83 7.45
CA ALA A 243 -24.70 -14.79 8.20
C ALA A 243 -23.46 -14.54 7.32
N PRO A 244 -23.32 -15.12 6.10
CA PRO A 244 -22.20 -14.82 5.22
C PRO A 244 -22.13 -13.34 4.82
N LEU A 245 -23.28 -12.70 4.55
CA LEU A 245 -23.34 -11.29 4.19
C LEU A 245 -23.06 -10.39 5.39
N LYS A 246 -23.51 -10.77 6.60
CA LYS A 246 -23.12 -10.09 7.85
C LYS A 246 -21.60 -10.12 8.05
N SER A 247 -20.99 -11.29 7.86
CA SER A 247 -19.53 -11.45 7.97
C SER A 247 -18.80 -10.60 6.93
N PHE A 248 -19.23 -10.66 5.67
CA PHE A 248 -18.65 -9.87 4.59
C PHE A 248 -18.70 -8.36 4.89
N CYS A 249 -19.85 -7.83 5.30
CA CYS A 249 -20.00 -6.41 5.62
C CYS A 249 -19.20 -5.97 6.85
N LYS A 250 -18.86 -6.91 7.75
CA LYS A 250 -18.08 -6.61 8.96
C LYS A 250 -16.58 -6.59 8.70
N HIS A 251 -16.09 -7.50 7.85
CA HIS A 251 -14.67 -7.83 7.80
C HIS A 251 -13.99 -7.39 6.50
N GLU A 252 -14.76 -7.16 5.43
CA GLU A 252 -14.28 -6.63 4.16
C GLU A 252 -14.67 -5.16 3.97
#